data_AF-A0A6V8R6B9-F1
#
_entry.id   AF-A0A6V8R6B9-F1
#
_cell.length_a   1.000
_cell.length_b   1.000
_cell.length_c   1.000
_cell.angle_alpha   90.00
_cell.angle_beta   90.00
_cell.angle_gamma   90.00
#
_symmetry.space_group_name_H-M   'P 1'
#
loop_
_entity.id
_entity.type
_entity.pdbx_description
1 polymer ?
#
loop_
_entity_poly.entity_id
_entity_poly.type
_entity_poly.pdbx_seq_one_letter_code
_entity_poly.pdbx_strand_id
1 'polypeptide(L)'
;MASSISNQLARSEISRSPSCLEIQACKASIDTILESLVALLEDLARPYHVISEHPSLVLSSELFVLGLAADCCSAHWAAQPNSRNSGTALPSATLGERLVVRIFDALKDLLEPISDNYMLSAQALLDQSPEPGASVTFSTSGTPQDTHYDAADTEKPLALYFKEVETHVKVLVGYVTASSWSHSFSYLKNVIYNVRVSAAADITAETGISQESERGSLIIVQLVSSFWVDSARLGFIIQEFCSSYLHFRKSYQNAVAAAIPLLISRWIDRTLLFPLQTTLLFLMPDVFEVASNMREVRGGNIMKKVSFLDGLRKAMKNGNEQAGYCVISLLRAARHFNAESDSALVSYAMDVQDEVRDAVFRHSATNSLSAQFDHNMITAAFITLAHLNLDVCIDTVLDTCISPSSPYRFKVAVIQACCHLANQPDSSKYNELFSDALPFIQSQLKACVAAQWDSAAILSNEVINIARSILKFLGALPTPLLNELTRQSSTIDTLGPFIFTVISSNKIICQTATEVAERLFAEHPDAVKVFNEHNHPEIVELRETFWTRRLM
;
A
#
# COMPACT_ATOMS: atom_id res chain seq x y z
N MET A 1 1.72 43.95 -22.91
CA MET A 1 2.04 42.66 -22.23
C MET A 1 1.08 41.54 -22.61
N ALA A 2 -0.24 41.75 -22.59
CA ALA A 2 -1.23 40.75 -23.04
C ALA A 2 -1.03 40.24 -24.49
N SER A 3 -0.66 41.11 -25.43
CA SER A 3 -0.39 40.70 -26.83
C SER A 3 0.88 39.86 -27.01
N SER A 4 1.83 39.93 -26.07
CA SER A 4 3.06 39.12 -26.13
C SER A 4 2.85 37.71 -25.59
N ILE A 5 1.82 37.51 -24.76
CA ILE A 5 1.43 36.23 -24.19
C ILE A 5 0.55 35.46 -25.19
N SER A 6 -0.41 36.13 -25.87
CA SER A 6 -1.17 35.51 -26.97
C SER A 6 -0.29 35.01 -28.12
N ASN A 7 0.80 35.73 -28.46
CA ASN A 7 1.70 35.32 -29.54
C ASN A 7 2.65 34.17 -29.15
N GLN A 8 2.83 33.86 -27.87
CA GLN A 8 3.53 32.65 -27.44
C GLN A 8 2.60 31.44 -27.34
N LEU A 9 1.34 31.64 -26.91
CA LEU A 9 0.30 30.60 -26.90
C LEU A 9 -0.13 30.14 -28.30
N ALA A 10 -0.11 31.03 -29.31
CA ALA A 10 -0.39 30.65 -30.69
C ALA A 10 0.75 29.83 -31.35
N ARG A 11 1.95 29.79 -30.75
CA ARG A 11 3.08 28.97 -31.24
C ARG A 11 3.17 27.59 -30.58
N SER A 12 2.35 27.29 -29.57
CA SER A 12 2.35 25.99 -28.87
C SER A 12 1.36 24.96 -29.45
N GLU A 13 0.69 25.23 -30.56
CA GLU A 13 -0.21 24.24 -31.22
C GLU A 13 0.52 23.08 -31.92
N ILE A 14 1.83 22.92 -31.75
CA ILE A 14 2.60 21.81 -32.33
C ILE A 14 3.48 21.16 -31.24
N SER A 15 2.87 20.44 -30.29
CA SER A 15 3.37 19.16 -29.73
C SER A 15 2.54 18.75 -28.50
N ARG A 16 1.70 17.72 -28.67
CA ARG A 16 1.08 16.96 -27.58
C ARG A 16 2.12 16.07 -26.87
N SER A 17 3.11 16.68 -26.24
CA SER A 17 4.02 15.96 -25.34
C SER A 17 4.69 16.97 -24.41
N PRO A 18 4.44 16.95 -23.10
CA PRO A 18 5.23 17.74 -22.16
C PRO A 18 6.69 17.31 -22.29
N SER A 19 7.57 18.31 -22.48
CA SER A 19 8.98 18.06 -22.74
C SER A 19 9.62 17.34 -21.55
N CYS A 20 10.45 16.32 -21.83
CA CYS A 20 11.08 15.45 -20.83
C CYS A 20 11.88 16.23 -19.74
N LEU A 21 12.26 17.47 -20.01
CA LEU A 21 12.96 18.37 -19.08
C LEU A 21 12.06 18.92 -17.95
N GLU A 22 10.81 19.27 -18.23
CA GLU A 22 9.88 19.84 -17.23
C GLU A 22 9.44 18.81 -16.19
N ILE A 23 9.31 17.56 -16.63
CA ILE A 23 8.98 16.40 -15.77
C ILE A 23 10.10 16.09 -14.77
N GLN A 24 11.36 16.42 -15.12
CA GLN A 24 12.52 16.15 -14.27
C GLN A 24 12.66 17.19 -13.14
N ALA A 25 12.22 18.44 -13.36
CA ALA A 25 12.15 19.49 -12.35
C ALA A 25 11.03 19.25 -11.32
N CYS A 26 9.92 18.62 -11.73
CA CYS A 26 8.81 18.26 -10.83
C CYS A 26 9.24 17.36 -9.67
N LYS A 27 10.34 16.58 -9.83
CA LYS A 27 10.83 15.63 -8.84
C LYS A 27 11.39 16.26 -7.56
N ALA A 28 11.77 17.54 -7.59
CA ALA A 28 12.44 18.22 -6.47
C ALA A 28 11.65 19.41 -5.88
N SER A 29 10.64 19.93 -6.59
CA SER A 29 10.00 21.22 -6.25
C SER A 29 8.49 21.25 -6.50
N ILE A 30 7.78 20.14 -6.28
CA ILE A 30 6.34 20.02 -6.55
C ILE A 30 5.51 21.09 -5.82
N ASP A 31 5.88 21.43 -4.57
CA ASP A 31 5.22 22.46 -3.77
C ASP A 31 5.25 23.83 -4.47
N THR A 32 6.42 24.27 -4.93
CA THR A 32 6.60 25.56 -5.62
C THR A 32 5.85 25.62 -6.95
N ILE A 33 5.82 24.49 -7.67
CA ILE A 33 5.09 24.39 -8.95
C ILE A 33 3.59 24.52 -8.68
N LEU A 34 3.07 23.77 -7.71
CA LEU A 34 1.65 23.84 -7.35
C LEU A 34 1.26 25.22 -6.80
N GLU A 35 2.10 25.86 -5.97
CA GLU A 35 1.87 27.25 -5.52
C GLU A 35 1.68 28.22 -6.71
N SER A 36 2.51 28.07 -7.75
CA SER A 36 2.48 28.93 -8.92
C SER A 36 1.26 28.65 -9.82
N LEU A 37 0.93 27.38 -10.03
CA LEU A 37 -0.22 26.97 -10.84
C LEU A 37 -1.54 27.33 -10.16
N VAL A 38 -1.64 27.17 -8.83
CA VAL A 38 -2.82 27.57 -8.05
C VAL A 38 -2.99 29.08 -8.07
N ALA A 39 -1.92 29.87 -7.92
CA ALA A 39 -2.00 31.32 -8.05
C ALA A 39 -2.51 31.75 -9.44
N LEU A 40 -2.09 31.05 -10.50
CA LEU A 40 -2.58 31.32 -11.85
C LEU A 40 -4.06 30.97 -12.02
N LEU A 41 -4.53 29.87 -11.43
CA LEU A 41 -5.97 29.51 -11.42
C LEU A 41 -6.79 30.57 -10.67
N GLU A 42 -6.33 31.01 -9.51
CA GLU A 42 -6.98 32.06 -8.72
C GLU A 42 -7.07 33.38 -9.51
N ASP A 43 -6.00 33.80 -10.21
CA ASP A 43 -6.00 35.02 -11.01
C ASP A 43 -6.90 34.92 -12.26
N LEU A 44 -7.04 33.73 -12.84
CA LEU A 44 -7.94 33.48 -13.97
C LEU A 44 -9.42 33.53 -13.56
N ALA A 45 -9.76 32.97 -12.39
CA ALA A 45 -11.12 32.91 -11.87
C ALA A 45 -11.58 34.21 -11.21
N ARG A 46 -10.67 35.00 -10.60
CA ARG A 46 -10.96 36.25 -9.85
C ARG A 46 -11.96 37.21 -10.51
N PRO A 47 -11.99 37.41 -11.85
CA PRO A 47 -12.90 38.37 -12.48
C PRO A 47 -14.37 37.94 -12.54
N TYR A 48 -14.69 36.68 -12.22
CA TYR A 48 -16.00 36.07 -12.49
C TYR A 48 -16.60 35.46 -11.21
N HIS A 49 -17.93 35.51 -11.08
CA HIS A 49 -18.64 34.98 -9.92
C HIS A 49 -19.26 33.61 -10.16
N VAL A 50 -19.53 33.26 -11.42
CA VAL A 50 -20.10 31.97 -11.81
C VAL A 50 -19.37 31.45 -13.05
N ILE A 51 -19.07 30.14 -13.08
CA ILE A 51 -18.35 29.48 -14.18
C ILE A 51 -19.03 29.72 -15.54
N SER A 52 -20.36 29.82 -15.57
CA SER A 52 -21.13 30.13 -16.79
C SER A 52 -20.81 31.50 -17.39
N GLU A 53 -20.25 32.43 -16.61
CA GLU A 53 -19.85 33.76 -17.06
C GLU A 53 -18.42 33.80 -17.62
N HIS A 54 -17.65 32.71 -17.48
CA HIS A 54 -16.27 32.66 -17.93
C HIS A 54 -16.24 32.62 -19.47
N PRO A 55 -15.46 33.50 -20.13
CA PRO A 55 -15.21 33.41 -21.55
C PRO A 55 -14.57 32.06 -21.91
N SER A 56 -14.84 31.56 -23.13
CA SER A 56 -14.30 30.28 -23.60
C SER A 56 -12.78 30.16 -23.51
N LEU A 57 -12.05 31.27 -23.71
CA LEU A 57 -10.60 31.32 -23.56
C LEU A 57 -10.13 31.19 -22.10
N VAL A 58 -10.92 31.69 -21.15
CA VAL A 58 -10.63 31.55 -19.71
C VAL A 58 -10.85 30.10 -19.31
N LEU A 59 -11.98 29.49 -19.70
CA LEU A 59 -12.25 28.07 -19.47
C LEU A 59 -11.15 27.17 -20.04
N SER A 60 -10.71 27.41 -21.28
CA SER A 60 -9.61 26.62 -21.86
C SER A 60 -8.29 26.81 -21.12
N SER A 61 -8.02 28.01 -20.59
CA SER A 61 -6.82 28.32 -19.83
C SER A 61 -6.84 27.67 -18.45
N GLU A 62 -7.97 27.72 -17.73
CA GLU A 62 -8.17 27.04 -16.45
C GLU A 62 -7.99 25.53 -16.60
N LEU A 63 -8.60 24.95 -17.62
CA LEU A 63 -8.48 23.53 -17.90
C LEU A 63 -7.02 23.14 -18.20
N PHE A 64 -6.31 23.94 -18.99
CA PHE A 64 -4.89 23.70 -19.30
C PHE A 64 -4.02 23.75 -18.04
N VAL A 65 -4.19 24.76 -17.19
CA VAL A 65 -3.42 24.92 -15.95
C VAL A 65 -3.72 23.78 -14.97
N LEU A 66 -4.99 23.41 -14.84
CA LEU A 66 -5.42 22.28 -14.01
C LEU A 66 -4.88 20.95 -14.54
N GLY A 67 -4.86 20.76 -15.86
CA GLY A 67 -4.27 19.60 -16.50
C GLY A 67 -2.77 19.49 -16.26
N LEU A 68 -2.05 20.61 -16.39
CA LEU A 68 -0.63 20.67 -16.07
C LEU A 68 -0.36 20.34 -14.60
N ALA A 69 -1.17 20.85 -13.67
CA ALA A 69 -1.05 20.53 -12.24
C ALA A 69 -1.26 19.03 -11.97
N ALA A 70 -2.26 18.42 -12.62
CA ALA A 70 -2.54 16.99 -12.51
C ALA A 70 -1.40 16.12 -13.10
N ASP A 71 -0.84 16.53 -14.23
CA ASP A 71 0.30 15.86 -14.87
C ASP A 71 1.56 15.96 -13.99
N CYS A 72 1.85 17.12 -13.41
CA CYS A 72 2.93 17.31 -12.44
C CYS A 72 2.76 16.41 -11.21
N CYS A 73 1.54 16.32 -10.65
CA CYS A 73 1.22 15.44 -9.54
C CYS A 73 1.45 13.97 -9.90
N SER A 74 0.97 13.53 -11.06
CA SER A 74 1.12 12.15 -11.55
C SER A 74 2.58 11.78 -11.78
N ALA A 75 3.34 12.69 -12.40
CA ALA A 75 4.78 12.53 -12.62
C ALA A 75 5.57 12.46 -11.32
N HIS A 76 5.26 13.31 -10.35
CA HIS A 76 5.87 13.27 -9.02
C HIS A 76 5.55 11.96 -8.30
N TRP A 77 4.29 11.53 -8.32
CA TRP A 77 3.86 10.27 -7.72
C TRP A 77 4.55 9.06 -8.34
N ALA A 78 4.74 9.04 -9.66
CA ALA A 78 5.45 7.98 -10.37
C ALA A 78 6.98 7.99 -10.12
N ALA A 79 7.54 9.14 -9.72
CA ALA A 79 8.98 9.30 -9.48
C ALA A 79 9.40 8.99 -8.04
N GLN A 80 8.46 8.93 -7.07
CA GLN A 80 8.80 8.58 -5.70
C GLN A 80 9.17 7.09 -5.59
N PRO A 81 10.33 6.74 -5.00
CA PRO A 81 10.66 5.36 -4.70
C PRO A 81 9.64 4.84 -3.68
N ASN A 82 8.95 3.74 -4.01
CA ASN A 82 7.92 3.10 -3.20
C ASN A 82 8.32 3.04 -1.71
N SER A 83 7.85 3.99 -0.90
CA SER A 83 7.93 3.93 0.57
C SER A 83 6.86 2.98 1.08
N ARG A 84 7.14 1.68 0.96
CA ARG A 84 6.30 0.57 1.39
C ARG A 84 6.86 -0.19 2.60
N ASN A 85 7.74 0.47 3.36
CA ASN A 85 8.25 -0.09 4.60
C ASN A 85 7.71 0.68 5.82
N SER A 86 7.01 -0.06 6.68
CA SER A 86 6.36 0.37 7.92
C SER A 86 5.00 1.06 7.75
N GLY A 87 4.05 0.69 8.61
CA GLY A 87 2.78 1.39 8.81
C GLY A 87 2.95 2.79 9.43
N THR A 88 3.96 3.53 8.97
CA THR A 88 4.31 4.88 9.38
C THR A 88 4.87 5.63 8.18
N ALA A 89 4.06 6.56 7.68
CA ALA A 89 4.36 7.72 6.83
C ALA A 89 5.20 7.52 5.56
N LEU A 90 4.60 7.83 4.39
CA LEU A 90 5.35 8.22 3.19
C LEU A 90 6.39 9.31 3.56
N PRO A 91 7.61 9.32 3.00
CA PRO A 91 8.47 10.49 3.01
C PRO A 91 7.77 11.59 2.20
N SER A 92 7.13 12.44 2.97
CA SER A 92 6.38 13.61 2.60
C SER A 92 7.25 14.65 1.90
N ALA A 93 6.99 14.87 0.61
CA ALA A 93 6.68 16.25 0.22
C ALA A 93 5.29 16.53 0.80
N THR A 94 5.21 16.86 2.10
CA THR A 94 3.97 17.32 2.70
C THR A 94 3.78 18.71 2.14
N LEU A 95 2.80 18.86 1.24
CA LEU A 95 2.32 20.15 0.85
C LEU A 95 1.99 20.93 2.12
N GLY A 96 2.50 22.15 2.22
CA GLY A 96 2.21 23.00 3.37
C GLY A 96 0.70 23.20 3.55
N GLU A 97 0.25 23.31 4.80
CA GLU A 97 -1.16 23.51 5.15
C GLU A 97 -1.83 24.61 4.31
N ARG A 98 -1.13 25.73 4.11
CA ARG A 98 -1.63 26.87 3.32
C ARG A 98 -1.91 26.49 1.87
N LEU A 99 -1.01 25.73 1.24
CA LEU A 99 -1.18 25.28 -0.14
C LEU A 99 -2.35 24.30 -0.25
N VAL A 100 -2.49 23.37 0.70
CA VAL A 100 -3.62 22.42 0.73
C VAL A 100 -4.96 23.17 0.82
N VAL A 101 -5.05 24.16 1.71
CA VAL A 101 -6.24 25.01 1.84
C VAL A 101 -6.54 25.76 0.54
N ARG A 102 -5.53 26.44 -0.04
CA ARG A 102 -5.67 27.17 -1.30
C ARG A 102 -6.11 26.28 -2.46
N ILE A 103 -5.57 25.07 -2.57
CA ILE A 103 -5.99 24.10 -3.59
C ILE A 103 -7.48 23.78 -3.41
N PHE A 104 -7.92 23.42 -2.21
CA PHE A 104 -9.34 23.11 -1.99
C PHE A 104 -10.25 24.33 -2.23
N ASP A 105 -9.81 25.53 -1.87
CA ASP A 105 -10.58 26.75 -2.13
C ASP A 105 -10.66 27.06 -3.63
N ALA A 106 -9.56 27.02 -4.37
CA ALA A 106 -9.56 27.21 -5.83
C ALA A 106 -10.45 26.17 -6.55
N LEU A 107 -10.50 24.93 -6.04
CA LEU A 107 -11.38 23.89 -6.59
C LEU A 107 -12.87 24.15 -6.34
N LYS A 108 -13.25 24.90 -5.29
CA LYS A 108 -14.65 25.30 -5.09
C LYS A 108 -15.13 26.25 -6.19
N ASP A 109 -14.24 27.10 -6.67
CA ASP A 109 -14.56 28.11 -7.67
C ASP A 109 -14.64 27.51 -9.09
N LEU A 110 -13.96 26.37 -9.31
CA LEU A 110 -13.90 25.67 -10.60
C LEU A 110 -14.97 24.57 -10.77
N LEU A 111 -15.77 24.28 -9.74
CA LEU A 111 -16.76 23.20 -9.75
C LEU A 111 -18.18 23.70 -9.45
N GLU A 112 -19.16 22.92 -9.89
CA GLU A 112 -20.57 23.11 -9.51
C GLU A 112 -21.00 22.05 -8.51
N PRO A 113 -21.80 22.41 -7.48
CA PRO A 113 -22.33 21.45 -6.55
C PRO A 113 -23.31 20.52 -7.27
N ILE A 114 -23.29 19.24 -6.89
CA ILE A 114 -24.29 18.27 -7.32
C ILE A 114 -25.70 18.80 -7.04
N SER A 115 -26.59 18.74 -8.03
CA SER A 115 -27.98 19.21 -7.89
C SER A 115 -28.74 18.39 -6.83
N ASP A 116 -29.68 19.03 -6.12
CA ASP A 116 -30.47 18.38 -5.05
C ASP A 116 -31.26 17.15 -5.51
N ASN A 117 -31.52 17.05 -6.82
CA ASN A 117 -32.20 15.94 -7.48
C ASN A 117 -31.26 14.85 -8.02
N TYR A 118 -29.96 14.90 -7.69
CA TYR A 118 -29.00 13.91 -8.14
C TYR A 118 -29.29 12.54 -7.53
N MET A 119 -29.74 11.64 -8.40
CA MET A 119 -29.70 10.21 -8.13
C MET A 119 -28.38 9.66 -8.64
N LEU A 120 -27.63 8.98 -7.75
CA LEU A 120 -26.44 8.24 -8.14
C LEU A 120 -26.83 7.24 -9.22
N SER A 121 -26.33 7.41 -10.44
CA SER A 121 -26.66 6.49 -11.53
C SER A 121 -26.03 5.12 -11.23
N ALA A 122 -26.70 4.04 -11.61
CA ALA A 122 -26.14 2.69 -11.49
C ALA A 122 -24.80 2.56 -12.26
N GLN A 123 -24.57 3.44 -13.24
CA GLN A 123 -23.34 3.51 -14.03
C GLN A 123 -22.16 4.08 -13.23
N ALA A 124 -22.40 5.01 -12.29
CA ALA A 124 -21.37 5.54 -11.39
C ALA A 124 -20.85 4.50 -10.38
N LEU A 125 -21.61 3.42 -10.12
CA LEU A 125 -21.19 2.28 -9.30
C LEU A 125 -20.35 1.25 -10.10
N LEU A 126 -20.34 1.34 -11.42
CA LEU A 126 -19.76 0.34 -12.32
C LEU A 126 -18.46 0.81 -12.98
N ASP A 127 -17.85 1.92 -12.53
CA ASP A 127 -16.82 2.68 -13.25
C ASP A 127 -15.54 1.87 -13.55
N GLN A 128 -15.64 1.04 -14.60
CA GLN A 128 -14.58 0.41 -15.34
C GLN A 128 -13.80 1.51 -16.08
N SER A 129 -12.74 2.03 -15.49
CA SER A 129 -11.79 2.89 -16.23
C SER A 129 -11.04 2.05 -17.29
N PRO A 130 -10.64 2.57 -18.48
CA PRO A 130 -10.89 3.88 -19.10
C PRO A 130 -11.44 3.78 -20.55
N GLU A 131 -12.62 4.33 -20.86
CA GLU A 131 -12.97 4.76 -22.23
C GLU A 131 -13.98 5.93 -22.15
N PRO A 132 -13.84 6.99 -22.97
CA PRO A 132 -14.63 8.21 -22.85
C PRO A 132 -16.01 8.06 -23.51
N GLY A 133 -17.05 7.72 -22.75
CA GLY A 133 -18.40 7.74 -23.31
C GLY A 133 -19.51 7.19 -22.42
N ALA A 134 -20.06 8.02 -21.54
CA ALA A 134 -21.45 7.90 -21.10
C ALA A 134 -21.93 9.28 -20.61
N SER A 135 -22.83 9.86 -21.38
CA SER A 135 -23.41 11.19 -21.17
C SER A 135 -24.45 11.16 -20.04
N VAL A 136 -24.51 12.24 -19.27
CA VAL A 136 -25.60 12.54 -18.35
C VAL A 136 -26.83 12.96 -19.15
N THR A 137 -27.95 12.27 -18.98
CA THR A 137 -29.26 12.70 -19.49
C THR A 137 -29.94 13.61 -18.47
N PHE A 138 -30.09 14.89 -18.82
CA PHE A 138 -31.01 15.79 -18.13
C PHE A 138 -32.44 15.46 -18.59
N SER A 139 -33.29 15.01 -17.67
CA SER A 139 -34.74 14.90 -17.91
C SER A 139 -35.41 16.23 -17.56
N THR A 140 -35.66 17.06 -18.57
CA THR A 140 -36.48 18.26 -18.40
C THR A 140 -37.95 17.88 -18.55
N SER A 141 -38.67 17.76 -17.43
CA SER A 141 -40.13 17.68 -17.45
C SER A 141 -40.72 19.09 -17.67
N GLY A 142 -41.21 19.37 -18.87
CA GLY A 142 -41.94 20.61 -19.17
C GLY A 142 -42.58 20.57 -20.57
N THR A 143 -43.89 20.78 -20.63
CA THR A 143 -44.75 20.78 -21.82
C THR A 143 -44.35 21.79 -22.91
N PRO A 144 -44.73 21.56 -24.19
CA PRO A 144 -44.19 22.27 -25.34
C PRO A 144 -44.84 23.65 -25.51
N GLN A 145 -44.04 24.70 -25.57
CA GLN A 145 -44.46 25.97 -26.18
C GLN A 145 -43.30 26.60 -26.94
N ASP A 146 -43.57 26.88 -28.22
CA ASP A 146 -42.71 27.48 -29.22
C ASP A 146 -42.13 28.82 -28.77
N THR A 147 -40.80 28.92 -28.69
CA THR A 147 -40.05 30.11 -29.08
C THR A 147 -38.66 29.70 -29.54
N HIS A 148 -38.39 29.93 -30.82
CA HIS A 148 -37.13 29.76 -31.51
C HIS A 148 -36.15 30.87 -31.09
N TYR A 149 -35.06 30.58 -30.37
CA TYR A 149 -33.77 31.31 -30.40
C TYR A 149 -32.65 30.46 -29.77
N ASP A 150 -31.46 30.52 -30.37
CA ASP A 150 -30.22 29.77 -30.15
C ASP A 150 -29.76 29.52 -28.69
N ALA A 151 -30.02 28.33 -28.13
CA ALA A 151 -29.46 27.90 -26.83
C ALA A 151 -28.64 26.58 -26.89
N ALA A 152 -28.74 25.81 -27.98
CA ALA A 152 -28.19 24.46 -28.04
C ALA A 152 -26.66 24.37 -28.30
N ASP A 153 -26.03 25.46 -28.75
CA ASP A 153 -24.60 25.46 -29.11
C ASP A 153 -23.66 25.88 -27.96
N THR A 154 -24.18 26.53 -26.90
CA THR A 154 -23.38 26.95 -25.72
C THR A 154 -23.30 25.89 -24.62
N GLU A 155 -24.28 24.99 -24.55
CA GLU A 155 -24.32 23.92 -23.53
C GLU A 155 -23.32 22.78 -23.78
N LYS A 156 -23.02 22.46 -25.06
CA LYS A 156 -22.08 21.38 -25.42
C LYS A 156 -20.63 21.67 -25.01
N PRO A 157 -20.07 22.88 -25.24
CA PRO A 157 -18.73 23.22 -24.77
C PRO A 157 -18.56 23.17 -23.25
N LEU A 158 -19.55 23.66 -22.49
CA LEU A 158 -19.50 23.66 -21.02
C LEU A 158 -19.60 22.25 -20.43
N ALA A 159 -20.44 21.38 -21.00
CA ALA A 159 -20.54 19.99 -20.56
C ALA A 159 -19.22 19.20 -20.79
N LEU A 160 -18.51 19.47 -21.90
CA LEU A 160 -17.19 18.89 -22.15
C LEU A 160 -16.14 19.44 -21.19
N TYR A 161 -16.15 20.75 -20.91
CA TYR A 161 -15.28 21.37 -19.91
C TYR A 161 -15.44 20.71 -18.54
N PHE A 162 -16.67 20.56 -18.02
CA PHE A 162 -16.87 19.94 -16.69
C PHE A 162 -16.36 18.51 -16.61
N LYS A 163 -16.55 17.71 -17.67
CA LYS A 163 -16.05 16.33 -17.72
C LYS A 163 -14.51 16.28 -17.69
N GLU A 164 -13.85 17.17 -18.44
CA GLU A 164 -12.39 17.23 -18.47
C GLU A 164 -11.83 17.80 -17.17
N VAL A 165 -12.45 18.83 -16.59
CA VAL A 165 -12.10 19.37 -15.26
C VAL A 165 -12.19 18.28 -14.20
N GLU A 166 -13.30 17.54 -14.13
CA GLU A 166 -13.51 16.47 -13.15
C GLU A 166 -12.38 15.43 -13.18
N THR A 167 -11.88 15.10 -14.38
CA THR A 167 -10.79 14.14 -14.57
C THR A 167 -9.50 14.63 -13.92
N HIS A 168 -9.12 15.89 -14.15
CA HIS A 168 -7.90 16.47 -13.59
C HIS A 168 -8.04 16.73 -12.09
N VAL A 169 -9.21 17.19 -11.62
CA VAL A 169 -9.52 17.35 -10.19
C VAL A 169 -9.37 16.03 -9.44
N LYS A 170 -9.88 14.92 -9.97
CA LYS A 170 -9.76 13.57 -9.35
C LYS A 170 -8.31 13.17 -9.11
N VAL A 171 -7.39 13.54 -10.01
CA VAL A 171 -5.95 13.27 -9.89
C VAL A 171 -5.33 14.19 -8.82
N LEU A 172 -5.58 15.50 -8.92
CA LEU A 172 -5.04 16.49 -7.99
C LEU A 172 -5.50 16.23 -6.54
N VAL A 173 -6.81 16.07 -6.32
CA VAL A 173 -7.36 15.77 -4.99
C VAL A 173 -6.83 14.45 -4.46
N GLY A 174 -6.72 13.43 -5.32
CA GLY A 174 -6.10 12.16 -4.96
C GLY A 174 -4.66 12.33 -4.47
N TYR A 175 -3.85 13.10 -5.20
CA TYR A 175 -2.46 13.39 -4.85
C TYR A 175 -2.35 14.17 -3.52
N VAL A 176 -3.11 15.26 -3.38
CA VAL A 176 -3.06 16.15 -2.20
C VAL A 176 -3.46 15.38 -0.93
N THR A 177 -4.54 14.61 -1.00
CA THR A 177 -5.04 13.82 0.14
C THR A 177 -4.13 12.65 0.49
N ALA A 178 -3.43 12.09 -0.49
CA ALA A 178 -2.45 11.04 -0.23
C ALA A 178 -1.17 11.58 0.43
N SER A 179 -0.67 12.73 -0.06
CA SER A 179 0.60 13.34 0.35
C SER A 179 0.50 14.14 1.66
N SER A 180 -0.67 14.73 1.93
CA SER A 180 -0.88 15.71 3.03
C SER A 180 -2.17 15.44 3.80
N TRP A 181 -2.39 14.17 4.15
CA TRP A 181 -3.62 13.68 4.78
C TRP A 181 -4.06 14.48 6.01
N SER A 182 -3.15 14.81 6.93
CA SER A 182 -3.47 15.56 8.15
C SER A 182 -4.14 16.90 7.85
N HIS A 183 -3.57 17.67 6.92
CA HIS A 183 -4.10 18.97 6.51
C HIS A 183 -5.41 18.82 5.75
N SER A 184 -5.51 17.87 4.79
CA SER A 184 -6.74 17.63 4.03
C SER A 184 -7.90 17.17 4.92
N PHE A 185 -7.63 16.28 5.88
CA PHE A 185 -8.64 15.79 6.80
C PHE A 185 -9.06 16.84 7.82
N SER A 186 -8.13 17.67 8.31
CA SER A 186 -8.45 18.82 9.17
C SER A 186 -9.35 19.83 8.44
N TYR A 187 -9.05 20.10 7.16
CA TYR A 187 -9.89 20.96 6.32
C TYR A 187 -11.31 20.38 6.17
N LEU A 188 -11.43 19.09 5.84
CA LEU A 188 -12.72 18.40 5.75
C LEU A 188 -13.51 18.48 7.07
N LYS A 189 -12.85 18.26 8.22
CA LYS A 189 -13.49 18.39 9.54
C LYS A 189 -14.04 19.79 9.78
N ASN A 190 -13.27 20.82 9.43
CA ASN A 190 -13.71 22.20 9.56
C ASN A 190 -14.96 22.47 8.70
N VAL A 191 -15.01 21.95 7.47
CA VAL A 191 -16.20 22.04 6.60
C VAL A 191 -17.40 21.33 7.24
N ILE A 192 -17.24 20.07 7.68
CA ILE A 192 -18.28 19.28 8.37
C ILE A 192 -18.81 20.02 9.60
N TYR A 193 -17.91 20.56 10.43
CA TYR A 193 -18.25 21.31 11.61
C TYR A 193 -19.05 22.57 11.28
N ASN A 194 -18.58 23.37 10.32
CA ASN A 194 -19.24 24.60 9.91
C ASN A 194 -20.65 24.32 9.33
N VAL A 195 -20.79 23.29 8.49
CA VAL A 195 -22.09 22.87 7.96
C VAL A 195 -23.05 22.46 9.09
N ARG A 196 -22.55 21.73 10.10
CA ARG A 196 -23.35 21.33 11.27
C ARG A 196 -23.81 22.53 12.09
N VAL A 197 -22.93 23.49 12.33
CA VAL A 197 -23.24 24.71 13.09
C VAL A 197 -24.24 25.59 12.34
N SER A 198 -24.02 25.81 11.04
CA SER A 198 -24.94 26.59 10.19
C SER A 198 -26.31 25.93 10.06
N ALA A 199 -26.39 24.59 10.05
CA ALA A 199 -27.67 23.88 10.08
C ALA A 199 -28.48 24.13 11.38
N ALA A 200 -27.81 24.41 12.50
CA ALA A 200 -28.45 24.71 13.78
C ALA A 200 -28.83 26.19 13.95
N ALA A 201 -28.17 27.12 13.27
CA ALA A 201 -28.36 28.57 13.41
C ALA A 201 -29.56 29.13 12.60
N ASP A 202 -29.95 28.46 11.51
CA ASP A 202 -30.91 28.97 10.51
C ASP A 202 -32.41 28.89 10.90
N ILE A 203 -32.73 28.86 12.20
CA ILE A 203 -34.12 29.07 12.65
C ILE A 203 -34.56 30.53 12.42
N THR A 204 -33.63 31.47 12.17
CA THR A 204 -33.93 32.89 11.92
C THR A 204 -32.87 33.56 11.04
N ALA A 205 -33.25 33.88 9.79
CA ALA A 205 -32.72 34.92 8.88
C ALA A 205 -32.15 34.45 7.52
N GLU A 206 -32.74 34.98 6.45
CA GLU A 206 -32.26 34.98 5.06
C GLU A 206 -31.02 35.88 4.92
N THR A 207 -30.00 35.47 4.12
CA THR A 207 -29.14 36.37 3.32
C THR A 207 -28.19 35.58 2.41
N GLY A 208 -27.95 36.08 1.19
CA GLY A 208 -27.19 35.42 0.11
C GLY A 208 -25.74 35.01 0.41
N ILE A 209 -25.11 35.51 1.49
CA ILE A 209 -23.76 35.09 1.92
C ILE A 209 -23.77 33.63 2.41
N SER A 210 -24.91 33.15 2.93
CA SER A 210 -25.05 31.76 3.37
C SER A 210 -25.05 30.76 2.22
N GLN A 211 -25.51 31.16 1.02
CA GLN A 211 -25.62 30.26 -0.14
C GLN A 211 -24.27 29.96 -0.80
N GLU A 212 -23.37 30.94 -0.86
CA GLU A 212 -22.02 30.76 -1.44
C GLU A 212 -21.15 29.86 -0.55
N SER A 213 -21.23 30.06 0.77
CA SER A 213 -20.61 29.18 1.77
C SER A 213 -21.20 27.76 1.74
N GLU A 214 -22.51 27.66 1.51
CA GLU A 214 -23.22 26.38 1.38
C GLU A 214 -22.77 25.62 0.12
N ARG A 215 -22.71 26.29 -1.03
CA ARG A 215 -22.19 25.78 -2.31
C ARG A 215 -20.78 25.23 -2.17
N GLY A 216 -19.85 26.03 -1.65
CA GLY A 216 -18.45 25.61 -1.51
C GLY A 216 -18.31 24.37 -0.61
N SER A 217 -19.11 24.28 0.46
CA SER A 217 -19.09 23.13 1.36
C SER A 217 -19.64 21.85 0.70
N LEU A 218 -20.68 21.96 -0.14
CA LEU A 218 -21.22 20.82 -0.90
C LEU A 218 -20.19 20.26 -1.89
N ILE A 219 -19.43 21.14 -2.56
CA ILE A 219 -18.36 20.73 -3.48
C ILE A 219 -17.28 19.94 -2.72
N ILE A 220 -16.85 20.41 -1.54
CA ILE A 220 -15.86 19.67 -0.74
C ILE A 220 -16.37 18.29 -0.32
N VAL A 221 -17.65 18.18 0.08
CA VAL A 221 -18.28 16.87 0.39
C VAL A 221 -18.29 15.96 -0.85
N GLN A 222 -18.55 16.49 -2.04
CA GLN A 222 -18.47 15.74 -3.29
C GLN A 222 -17.04 15.27 -3.59
N LEU A 223 -16.04 16.12 -3.38
CA LEU A 223 -14.63 15.79 -3.60
C LEU A 223 -14.13 14.65 -2.72
N VAL A 224 -14.81 14.35 -1.61
CA VAL A 224 -14.52 13.17 -0.76
C VAL A 224 -14.51 11.88 -1.58
N SER A 225 -15.35 11.74 -2.61
CA SER A 225 -15.33 10.59 -3.52
C SER A 225 -13.98 10.36 -4.22
N SER A 226 -13.18 11.42 -4.36
CA SER A 226 -11.90 11.42 -5.05
C SER A 226 -10.70 11.25 -4.12
N PHE A 227 -10.91 11.28 -2.80
CA PHE A 227 -9.85 11.18 -1.80
C PHE A 227 -9.07 9.87 -1.95
N TRP A 228 -7.78 9.94 -1.71
CA TRP A 228 -6.94 8.76 -1.59
C TRP A 228 -6.95 8.29 -0.14
N VAL A 229 -7.50 7.10 0.09
CA VAL A 229 -7.70 6.54 1.42
C VAL A 229 -7.15 5.12 1.52
N ASP A 230 -6.57 4.81 2.67
CA ASP A 230 -6.36 3.44 3.14
C ASP A 230 -7.53 3.01 4.04
N SER A 231 -7.48 1.79 4.60
CA SER A 231 -8.56 1.29 5.46
C SER A 231 -8.80 2.14 6.71
N ALA A 232 -7.74 2.68 7.32
CA ALA A 232 -7.84 3.52 8.51
C ALA A 232 -8.42 4.91 8.17
N ARG A 233 -7.92 5.54 7.11
CA ARG A 233 -8.41 6.84 6.60
C ARG A 233 -9.87 6.78 6.18
N LEU A 234 -10.28 5.68 5.52
CA LEU A 234 -11.68 5.44 5.17
C LEU A 234 -12.54 5.35 6.44
N GLY A 235 -12.08 4.61 7.46
CA GLY A 235 -12.75 4.54 8.76
C GLY A 235 -12.93 5.92 9.42
N PHE A 236 -11.90 6.77 9.40
CA PHE A 236 -11.98 8.13 9.94
C PHE A 236 -13.01 9.00 9.19
N ILE A 237 -13.04 8.96 7.85
CA ILE A 237 -14.03 9.72 7.06
C ILE A 237 -15.45 9.26 7.39
N ILE A 238 -15.69 7.95 7.37
CA ILE A 238 -17.02 7.37 7.66
C ILE A 238 -17.46 7.79 9.07
N GLN A 239 -16.57 7.68 10.06
CA GLN A 239 -16.90 8.06 11.44
C GLN A 239 -17.29 9.53 11.57
N GLU A 240 -16.54 10.46 10.97
CA GLU A 240 -16.85 11.89 11.02
C GLU A 240 -18.21 12.19 10.36
N PHE A 241 -18.47 11.64 9.18
CA PHE A 241 -19.76 11.83 8.51
C PHE A 241 -20.92 11.21 9.29
N CYS A 242 -20.79 9.96 9.77
CA CYS A 242 -21.83 9.30 10.56
C CYS A 242 -22.17 10.08 11.84
N SER A 243 -21.18 10.70 12.49
CA SER A 243 -21.41 11.51 13.70
C SER A 243 -22.23 12.78 13.46
N SER A 244 -22.21 13.31 12.22
CA SER A 244 -22.84 14.59 11.86
C SER A 244 -24.02 14.45 10.89
N TYR A 245 -24.20 13.29 10.26
CA TYR A 245 -25.14 13.06 9.15
C TYR A 245 -26.58 13.49 9.45
N LEU A 246 -27.10 13.11 10.63
CA LEU A 246 -28.48 13.43 11.03
C LEU A 246 -28.68 14.92 11.37
N HIS A 247 -27.59 15.66 11.58
CA HIS A 247 -27.64 17.10 11.84
C HIS A 247 -27.56 17.95 10.57
N PHE A 248 -27.27 17.33 9.42
CA PHE A 248 -27.15 18.04 8.16
C PHE A 248 -28.50 18.31 7.50
N ARG A 249 -28.53 19.37 6.67
CA ARG A 249 -29.65 19.61 5.75
C ARG A 249 -29.72 18.53 4.67
N LYS A 250 -30.87 18.48 4.00
CA LYS A 250 -31.15 17.44 3.00
C LYS A 250 -30.14 17.45 1.83
N SER A 251 -29.73 18.63 1.37
CA SER A 251 -28.71 18.82 0.32
C SER A 251 -27.39 18.12 0.68
N TYR A 252 -26.86 18.39 1.88
CA TYR A 252 -25.66 17.75 2.40
C TYR A 252 -25.84 16.25 2.66
N GLN A 253 -26.98 15.82 3.21
CA GLN A 253 -27.27 14.40 3.38
C GLN A 253 -27.25 13.65 2.05
N ASN A 254 -27.78 14.26 0.98
CA ASN A 254 -27.75 13.71 -0.36
C ASN A 254 -26.33 13.70 -0.94
N ALA A 255 -25.55 14.78 -0.77
CA ALA A 255 -24.15 14.85 -1.21
C ALA A 255 -23.27 13.79 -0.52
N VAL A 256 -23.45 13.58 0.79
CA VAL A 256 -22.76 12.51 1.54
C VAL A 256 -23.21 11.13 1.07
N ALA A 257 -24.52 10.93 0.89
CA ALA A 257 -25.06 9.67 0.36
C ALA A 257 -24.57 9.37 -1.06
N ALA A 258 -24.16 10.39 -1.82
CA ALA A 258 -23.53 10.22 -3.12
C ALA A 258 -22.02 9.94 -3.03
N ALA A 259 -21.28 10.73 -2.25
CA ALA A 259 -19.83 10.69 -2.21
C ALA A 259 -19.27 9.45 -1.49
N ILE A 260 -19.92 9.00 -0.40
CA ILE A 260 -19.42 7.89 0.43
C ILE A 260 -19.43 6.55 -0.34
N PRO A 261 -20.50 6.15 -1.04
CA PRO A 261 -20.48 4.92 -1.84
C PRO A 261 -19.40 4.92 -2.92
N LEU A 262 -19.17 6.06 -3.59
CA LEU A 262 -18.13 6.19 -4.60
C LEU A 262 -16.72 6.07 -4.00
N LEU A 263 -16.49 6.68 -2.83
CA LEU A 263 -15.24 6.53 -2.09
C LEU A 263 -14.99 5.07 -1.72
N ILE A 264 -16.02 4.38 -1.22
CA ILE A 264 -15.93 2.95 -0.85
C ILE A 264 -15.66 2.10 -2.09
N SER A 265 -16.39 2.29 -3.20
CA SER A 265 -16.18 1.54 -4.45
C SER A 265 -14.75 1.70 -4.95
N ARG A 266 -14.27 2.95 -5.04
CA ARG A 266 -12.90 3.25 -5.48
C ARG A 266 -11.84 2.66 -4.56
N TRP A 267 -12.09 2.57 -3.26
CA TRP A 267 -11.21 1.86 -2.33
C TRP A 267 -11.21 0.35 -2.59
N ILE A 268 -12.38 -0.26 -2.79
CA ILE A 268 -12.53 -1.69 -3.14
C ILE A 268 -11.80 -2.01 -4.45
N ASP A 269 -12.01 -1.21 -5.49
CA ASP A 269 -11.40 -1.42 -6.81
C ASP A 269 -9.87 -1.37 -6.75
N ARG A 270 -9.32 -0.49 -5.89
CA ARG A 270 -7.88 -0.33 -5.70
C ARG A 270 -7.25 -1.42 -4.83
N THR A 271 -7.99 -1.95 -3.86
CA THR A 271 -7.39 -2.76 -2.78
C THR A 271 -7.84 -4.22 -2.76
N LEU A 272 -9.03 -4.54 -3.27
CA LEU A 272 -9.68 -5.85 -3.11
C LEU A 272 -10.01 -6.55 -4.43
N LEU A 273 -9.95 -5.85 -5.57
CA LEU A 273 -10.34 -6.43 -6.86
C LEU A 273 -9.49 -7.65 -7.25
N PHE A 274 -8.17 -7.54 -7.17
CA PHE A 274 -7.26 -8.66 -7.47
C PHE A 274 -7.49 -9.86 -6.54
N PRO A 275 -7.49 -9.71 -5.19
CA PRO A 275 -7.82 -10.81 -4.29
C PRO A 275 -9.18 -11.45 -4.55
N LEU A 276 -10.22 -10.65 -4.80
CA LEU A 276 -11.56 -11.15 -5.09
C LEU A 276 -11.58 -11.95 -6.40
N GLN A 277 -11.02 -11.40 -7.48
CA GLN A 277 -10.93 -12.08 -8.78
C GLN A 277 -10.13 -13.38 -8.67
N THR A 278 -8.98 -13.37 -7.99
CA THR A 278 -8.19 -14.59 -7.73
C THR A 278 -8.97 -15.62 -6.93
N THR A 279 -9.70 -15.20 -5.88
CA THR A 279 -10.51 -16.12 -5.07
C THR A 279 -11.64 -16.75 -5.88
N LEU A 280 -12.31 -15.98 -6.74
CA LEU A 280 -13.33 -16.51 -7.64
C LEU A 280 -12.74 -17.48 -8.67
N LEU A 281 -11.50 -17.28 -9.11
CA LEU A 281 -10.83 -18.22 -10.02
C LEU A 281 -10.53 -19.57 -9.35
N PHE A 282 -10.27 -19.63 -8.04
CA PHE A 282 -10.15 -20.93 -7.33
C PHE A 282 -11.39 -21.81 -7.45
N LEU A 283 -12.56 -21.21 -7.68
CA LEU A 283 -13.81 -21.95 -7.89
C LEU A 283 -13.96 -22.47 -9.33
N MET A 284 -12.98 -22.22 -10.21
CA MET A 284 -13.04 -22.48 -11.64
C MET A 284 -11.86 -23.35 -12.12
N PRO A 285 -11.90 -24.68 -11.91
CA PRO A 285 -10.79 -25.58 -12.25
C PRO A 285 -10.41 -25.53 -13.74
N ASP A 286 -11.39 -25.39 -14.64
CA ASP A 286 -11.20 -25.27 -16.08
C ASP A 286 -10.23 -24.15 -16.49
N VAL A 287 -10.17 -23.06 -15.72
CA VAL A 287 -9.25 -21.95 -16.00
C VAL A 287 -7.82 -22.39 -15.78
N PHE A 288 -7.55 -23.16 -14.72
CA PHE A 288 -6.23 -23.71 -14.45
C PHE A 288 -5.87 -24.82 -15.41
N GLU A 289 -6.81 -25.68 -15.85
CA GLU A 289 -6.55 -26.69 -16.89
C GLU A 289 -6.05 -26.07 -18.19
N VAL A 290 -6.65 -24.94 -18.58
CA VAL A 290 -6.22 -24.21 -19.77
C VAL A 290 -4.91 -23.47 -19.51
N ALA A 291 -4.74 -22.85 -18.34
CA ALA A 291 -3.52 -22.12 -17.99
C ALA A 291 -2.29 -23.03 -17.83
N SER A 292 -2.47 -24.28 -17.43
CA SER A 292 -1.43 -25.32 -17.33
C SER A 292 -1.26 -26.13 -18.63
N ASN A 293 -1.91 -25.74 -19.73
CA ASN A 293 -1.91 -26.45 -21.01
C ASN A 293 -2.40 -27.91 -20.95
N MET A 294 -3.18 -28.29 -19.93
CA MET A 294 -3.84 -29.60 -19.83
C MET A 294 -5.08 -29.70 -20.72
N ARG A 295 -5.66 -28.56 -21.12
CA ARG A 295 -6.86 -28.49 -21.97
C ARG A 295 -6.77 -27.34 -22.98
N GLU A 296 -7.25 -27.57 -24.20
CA GLU A 296 -7.42 -26.51 -25.21
C GLU A 296 -8.59 -25.56 -24.88
N VAL A 297 -8.41 -24.28 -25.22
CA VAL A 297 -9.37 -23.20 -24.92
C VAL A 297 -10.72 -23.47 -25.58
N ARG A 298 -11.78 -23.64 -24.78
CA ARG A 298 -13.17 -23.69 -25.26
C ARG A 298 -13.92 -22.40 -24.87
N GLY A 299 -13.70 -21.33 -25.65
CA GLY A 299 -14.48 -20.09 -25.57
C GLY A 299 -13.75 -18.88 -24.98
N GLY A 300 -14.11 -17.68 -25.48
CA GLY A 300 -13.40 -16.43 -25.18
C GLY A 300 -13.47 -15.95 -23.73
N ASN A 301 -14.45 -16.40 -22.93
CA ASN A 301 -14.54 -16.03 -21.52
C ASN A 301 -13.45 -16.70 -20.66
N ILE A 302 -13.09 -17.95 -20.97
CA ILE A 302 -11.99 -18.64 -20.29
C ILE A 302 -10.65 -17.98 -20.65
N MET A 303 -10.47 -17.60 -21.92
CA MET A 303 -9.26 -16.91 -22.36
C MET A 303 -9.01 -15.59 -21.61
N LYS A 304 -10.06 -14.80 -21.34
CA LYS A 304 -9.94 -13.57 -20.53
C LYS A 304 -9.45 -13.87 -19.11
N LYS A 305 -9.90 -14.97 -18.50
CA LYS A 305 -9.51 -15.39 -17.15
C LYS A 305 -8.07 -15.89 -17.10
N VAL A 306 -7.64 -16.65 -18.11
CA VAL A 306 -6.23 -17.06 -18.27
C VAL A 306 -5.35 -15.82 -18.49
N SER A 307 -5.78 -14.88 -19.34
CA SER A 307 -5.06 -13.60 -19.54
C SER A 307 -4.96 -12.77 -18.26
N PHE A 308 -5.93 -12.86 -17.34
CA PHE A 308 -5.83 -12.22 -16.03
C PHE A 308 -4.73 -12.87 -15.17
N LEU A 309 -4.63 -14.21 -15.16
CA LEU A 309 -3.55 -14.91 -14.46
C LEU A 309 -2.16 -14.52 -15.00
N ASP A 310 -2.01 -14.41 -16.32
CA ASP A 310 -0.78 -13.91 -16.94
C ASP A 310 -0.52 -12.43 -16.61
N GLY A 311 -1.59 -11.63 -16.55
CA GLY A 311 -1.54 -10.24 -16.09
C GLY A 311 -1.02 -10.14 -14.66
N LEU A 312 -1.46 -11.01 -13.75
CA LEU A 312 -0.95 -11.08 -12.37
C LEU A 312 0.54 -11.43 -12.32
N ARG A 313 0.97 -12.46 -13.06
CA ARG A 313 2.40 -12.84 -13.15
C ARG A 313 3.26 -11.67 -13.62
N LYS A 314 2.83 -10.99 -14.69
CA LYS A 314 3.54 -9.83 -15.24
C LYS A 314 3.54 -8.64 -14.28
N ALA A 315 2.42 -8.34 -13.63
CA ALA A 315 2.32 -7.27 -12.65
C ALA A 315 3.21 -7.53 -11.43
N MET A 316 3.28 -8.78 -10.96
CA MET A 316 4.18 -9.19 -9.88
C MET A 316 5.65 -8.98 -10.25
N LYS A 317 6.08 -9.41 -11.45
CA LYS A 317 7.45 -9.17 -11.94
C LYS A 317 7.81 -7.68 -12.00
N ASN A 318 6.81 -6.84 -12.25
CA ASN A 318 6.95 -5.38 -12.24
C ASN A 318 6.89 -4.75 -10.83
N GLY A 319 6.74 -5.55 -9.77
CA GLY A 319 6.70 -5.08 -8.38
C GLY A 319 5.35 -4.76 -7.80
N ASN A 320 4.26 -5.15 -8.46
CA ASN A 320 2.94 -4.96 -7.90
C ASN A 320 2.74 -5.96 -6.74
N GLU A 321 2.81 -5.46 -5.51
CA GLU A 321 2.64 -6.28 -4.30
C GLU A 321 1.28 -6.98 -4.22
N GLN A 322 0.20 -6.36 -4.71
CA GLN A 322 -1.13 -7.00 -4.68
C GLN A 322 -1.18 -8.18 -5.65
N ALA A 323 -0.57 -8.02 -6.83
CA ALA A 323 -0.42 -9.14 -7.75
C ALA A 323 0.46 -10.24 -7.16
N GLY A 324 1.57 -9.87 -6.49
CA GLY A 324 2.41 -10.80 -5.76
C GLY A 324 1.66 -11.55 -4.65
N TYR A 325 0.83 -10.86 -3.87
CA TYR A 325 -0.02 -11.46 -2.86
C TYR A 325 -0.98 -12.49 -3.45
N CYS A 326 -1.64 -12.16 -4.57
CA CYS A 326 -2.53 -13.08 -5.27
C CYS A 326 -1.81 -14.33 -5.78
N VAL A 327 -0.64 -14.16 -6.41
CA VAL A 327 0.15 -15.29 -6.92
C VAL A 327 0.67 -16.17 -5.77
N ILE A 328 1.18 -15.58 -4.69
CA ILE A 328 1.63 -16.35 -3.51
C ILE A 328 0.44 -17.05 -2.84
N SER A 329 -0.73 -16.42 -2.78
CA SER A 329 -1.96 -17.05 -2.26
C SER A 329 -2.41 -18.23 -3.12
N LEU A 330 -2.22 -18.15 -4.44
CA LEU A 330 -2.45 -19.26 -5.37
C LEU A 330 -1.51 -20.42 -5.09
N LEU A 331 -0.21 -20.16 -4.97
CA LEU A 331 0.78 -21.17 -4.61
C LEU A 331 0.48 -21.79 -3.22
N ARG A 332 0.02 -20.98 -2.27
CA ARG A 332 -0.42 -21.45 -0.95
C ARG A 332 -1.67 -22.31 -1.01
N ALA A 333 -2.61 -22.04 -1.91
CA ALA A 333 -3.77 -22.91 -2.10
C ALA A 333 -3.34 -24.26 -2.67
N ALA A 334 -2.42 -24.25 -3.64
CA ALA A 334 -1.91 -25.47 -4.27
C ALA A 334 -1.23 -26.42 -3.27
N ARG A 335 -0.59 -25.92 -2.21
CA ARG A 335 0.06 -26.75 -1.17
C ARG A 335 -0.89 -27.70 -0.42
N HIS A 336 -2.19 -27.47 -0.49
CA HIS A 336 -3.19 -28.31 0.17
C HIS A 336 -3.57 -29.54 -0.67
N PHE A 337 -3.06 -29.62 -1.90
CA PHE A 337 -3.22 -30.76 -2.79
C PHE A 337 -1.95 -31.61 -2.77
N ASN A 338 -2.07 -32.90 -3.08
CA ASN A 338 -0.89 -33.75 -3.25
C ASN A 338 -0.08 -33.28 -4.47
N ALA A 339 1.24 -33.20 -4.35
CA ALA A 339 2.13 -32.85 -5.46
C ALA A 339 2.00 -33.83 -6.63
N GLU A 340 1.67 -35.09 -6.35
CA GLU A 340 1.42 -36.15 -7.35
C GLU A 340 -0.03 -36.17 -7.88
N SER A 341 -0.87 -35.19 -7.51
CA SER A 341 -2.24 -35.14 -8.00
C SER A 341 -2.32 -34.60 -9.44
N ASP A 342 -3.27 -35.12 -10.23
CA ASP A 342 -3.65 -34.58 -11.54
C ASP A 342 -4.35 -33.20 -11.45
N SER A 343 -4.12 -32.46 -10.37
CA SER A 343 -4.72 -31.15 -10.14
C SER A 343 -4.08 -30.11 -11.06
N ALA A 344 -4.88 -29.54 -11.95
CA ALA A 344 -4.44 -28.45 -12.82
C ALA A 344 -3.91 -27.24 -12.05
N LEU A 345 -4.43 -26.99 -10.84
CA LEU A 345 -3.93 -25.93 -9.95
C LEU A 345 -2.51 -26.22 -9.48
N VAL A 346 -2.19 -27.48 -9.15
CA VAL A 346 -0.83 -27.89 -8.74
C VAL A 346 0.12 -27.77 -9.92
N SER A 347 -0.27 -28.26 -11.10
CA SER A 347 0.55 -28.10 -12.32
C SER A 347 0.85 -26.64 -12.62
N TYR A 348 -0.17 -25.79 -12.60
CA TYR A 348 0.02 -24.35 -12.79
C TYR A 348 0.92 -23.73 -11.71
N ALA A 349 0.75 -24.13 -10.44
CA ALA A 349 1.61 -23.66 -9.35
C ALA A 349 3.08 -24.05 -9.55
N MET A 350 3.34 -25.26 -10.04
CA MET A 350 4.70 -25.73 -10.33
C MET A 350 5.36 -24.95 -11.46
N ASP A 351 4.59 -24.52 -12.48
CA ASP A 351 5.10 -23.67 -13.56
C ASP A 351 5.44 -22.25 -13.08
N VAL A 352 4.66 -21.71 -12.14
CA VAL A 352 4.76 -20.31 -11.68
C VAL A 352 5.75 -20.14 -10.52
N GLN A 353 6.08 -21.18 -9.77
CA GLN A 353 6.95 -21.08 -8.59
C GLN A 353 8.33 -20.47 -8.90
N ASP A 354 8.92 -20.80 -10.06
CA ASP A 354 10.22 -20.28 -10.49
C ASP A 354 10.16 -18.77 -10.75
N GLU A 355 9.04 -18.27 -11.28
CA GLU A 355 8.84 -16.84 -11.50
C GLU A 355 8.65 -16.09 -10.18
N VAL A 356 7.97 -16.69 -9.20
CA VAL A 356 7.85 -16.12 -7.85
C VAL A 356 9.22 -16.07 -7.20
N ARG A 357 10.00 -17.15 -7.29
CA ARG A 357 11.38 -17.20 -6.80
C ARG A 357 12.21 -16.08 -7.41
N ASP A 358 12.20 -15.97 -8.73
CA ASP A 358 13.02 -14.99 -9.44
C ASP A 358 12.56 -13.56 -9.17
N ALA A 359 11.25 -13.29 -9.12
CA ALA A 359 10.71 -11.96 -8.83
C ALA A 359 10.98 -11.51 -7.39
N VAL A 360 10.83 -12.40 -6.41
CA VAL A 360 10.97 -12.07 -4.99
C VAL A 360 12.44 -12.06 -4.54
N PHE A 361 13.23 -13.06 -4.95
CA PHE A 361 14.57 -13.28 -4.41
C PHE A 361 15.71 -12.86 -5.36
N ARG A 362 15.55 -12.95 -6.68
CA ARG A 362 16.62 -12.56 -7.63
C ARG A 362 16.55 -11.09 -8.06
N HIS A 363 15.37 -10.59 -8.43
CA HIS A 363 15.20 -9.19 -8.85
C HIS A 363 15.35 -8.19 -7.69
N SER A 364 15.03 -8.62 -6.47
CA SER A 364 15.20 -7.81 -5.27
C SER A 364 16.64 -7.82 -4.72
N ALA A 365 17.52 -8.70 -5.21
CA ALA A 365 18.94 -8.74 -4.85
C ALA A 365 19.81 -7.82 -5.71
N THR A 366 19.36 -7.44 -6.91
CA THR A 366 20.13 -6.62 -7.88
C THR A 366 20.01 -5.10 -7.68
N ASN A 367 19.60 -4.62 -6.50
CA ASN A 367 19.42 -3.18 -6.22
C ASN A 367 18.61 -2.44 -7.30
N SER A 368 17.65 -3.11 -7.94
CA SER A 368 16.75 -2.46 -8.89
C SER A 368 15.78 -1.56 -8.11
N LEU A 369 15.79 -0.26 -8.41
CA LEU A 369 14.99 0.78 -7.75
C LEU A 369 13.46 0.58 -7.92
N SER A 370 13.03 -0.39 -8.74
CA SER A 370 11.67 -0.44 -9.27
C SER A 370 10.68 -1.34 -8.51
N ALA A 371 11.10 -2.21 -7.58
CA ALA A 371 10.16 -3.10 -6.89
C ALA A 371 10.79 -3.86 -5.71
N GLN A 372 10.57 -3.43 -4.47
CA GLN A 372 10.93 -4.24 -3.31
C GLN A 372 9.65 -4.73 -2.64
N PHE A 373 9.50 -6.05 -2.53
CA PHE A 373 8.40 -6.65 -1.77
C PHE A 373 8.60 -6.40 -0.27
N ASP A 374 7.49 -6.21 0.45
CA ASP A 374 7.51 -6.15 1.92
C ASP A 374 8.06 -7.44 2.53
N HIS A 375 8.65 -7.30 3.71
CA HIS A 375 9.19 -8.37 4.54
C HIS A 375 8.22 -9.54 4.75
N ASN A 376 6.94 -9.25 5.01
CA ASN A 376 5.93 -10.29 5.21
C ASN A 376 5.69 -11.11 3.93
N MET A 377 5.77 -10.45 2.77
CA MET A 377 5.63 -11.09 1.47
C MET A 377 6.81 -12.02 1.18
N ILE A 378 8.03 -11.55 1.46
CA ILE A 378 9.26 -12.36 1.29
C ILE A 378 9.19 -13.60 2.18
N THR A 379 8.80 -13.44 3.44
CA THR A 379 8.64 -14.56 4.38
C THR A 379 7.55 -15.52 3.92
N ALA A 380 6.40 -15.01 3.47
CA ALA A 380 5.32 -15.83 2.92
C ALA A 380 5.74 -16.59 1.66
N ALA A 381 6.48 -15.95 0.75
CA ALA A 381 7.02 -16.58 -0.44
C ALA A 381 7.98 -17.71 -0.09
N PHE A 382 8.94 -17.47 0.83
CA PHE A 382 9.88 -18.49 1.30
C PHE A 382 9.13 -19.71 1.84
N ILE A 383 8.20 -19.49 2.78
CA ILE A 383 7.39 -20.56 3.37
C ILE A 383 6.66 -21.34 2.27
N THR A 384 6.07 -20.64 1.30
CA THR A 384 5.26 -21.27 0.25
C THR A 384 6.11 -22.11 -0.69
N LEU A 385 7.28 -21.60 -1.10
CA LEU A 385 8.23 -22.35 -1.91
C LEU A 385 8.74 -23.59 -1.17
N ALA A 386 9.07 -23.47 0.11
CA ALA A 386 9.49 -24.62 0.94
C ALA A 386 8.40 -25.70 1.08
N HIS A 387 7.11 -25.33 1.05
CA HIS A 387 6.01 -26.31 1.05
C HIS A 387 5.81 -26.99 -0.30
N LEU A 388 6.04 -26.27 -1.41
CA LEU A 388 5.81 -26.80 -2.77
C LEU A 388 6.97 -27.70 -3.23
N ASN A 389 8.20 -27.27 -2.99
CA ASN A 389 9.40 -28.00 -3.38
C ASN A 389 10.55 -27.66 -2.41
N LEU A 390 10.70 -28.50 -1.38
CA LEU A 390 11.68 -28.28 -0.32
C LEU A 390 13.12 -28.31 -0.84
N ASP A 391 13.46 -29.33 -1.63
CA ASP A 391 14.81 -29.54 -2.16
C ASP A 391 15.26 -28.33 -2.99
N VAL A 392 14.43 -27.89 -3.94
CA VAL A 392 14.74 -26.70 -4.75
C VAL A 392 14.78 -25.41 -3.91
N CYS A 393 13.96 -25.33 -2.86
CA CYS A 393 13.98 -24.19 -1.95
C CYS A 393 15.30 -24.10 -1.16
N ILE A 394 15.81 -25.23 -0.69
CA ILE A 394 17.11 -25.32 0.01
C ILE A 394 18.23 -24.95 -0.98
N ASP A 395 18.30 -25.62 -2.13
CA ASP A 395 19.39 -25.45 -3.11
C ASP A 395 19.46 -24.05 -3.74
N THR A 396 18.35 -23.31 -3.78
CA THR A 396 18.29 -22.03 -4.51
C THR A 396 17.93 -20.83 -3.65
N VAL A 397 16.87 -20.93 -2.86
CA VAL A 397 16.32 -19.79 -2.11
C VAL A 397 17.09 -19.56 -0.82
N LEU A 398 17.38 -20.63 -0.08
CA LEU A 398 18.13 -20.55 1.18
C LEU A 398 19.51 -19.94 0.93
N ASP A 399 20.28 -20.49 -0.02
CA ASP A 399 21.61 -20.01 -0.41
C ASP A 399 21.63 -18.52 -0.77
N THR A 400 20.64 -18.07 -1.55
CA THR A 400 20.48 -16.66 -1.91
C THR A 400 20.24 -15.78 -0.67
N CYS A 401 19.48 -16.28 0.30
CA CYS A 401 19.12 -15.52 1.49
C CYS A 401 20.21 -15.50 2.58
N ILE A 402 21.00 -16.56 2.72
CA ILE A 402 22.06 -16.66 3.75
C ILE A 402 23.39 -16.05 3.30
N SER A 403 23.55 -15.77 2.01
CA SER A 403 24.74 -15.11 1.45
C SER A 403 25.11 -13.82 2.21
N PRO A 404 26.40 -13.52 2.43
CA PRO A 404 26.82 -12.32 3.16
C PRO A 404 26.30 -11.03 2.52
N SER A 405 26.20 -10.98 1.19
CA SER A 405 25.70 -9.83 0.41
C SER A 405 24.18 -9.74 0.34
N SER A 406 23.45 -10.68 0.95
CA SER A 406 21.99 -10.68 0.87
C SER A 406 21.38 -9.52 1.66
N PRO A 407 20.24 -8.97 1.19
CA PRO A 407 19.51 -7.94 1.91
C PRO A 407 19.11 -8.38 3.32
N TYR A 408 19.12 -7.46 4.28
CA TYR A 408 18.70 -7.70 5.66
C TYR A 408 17.34 -8.41 5.77
N ARG A 409 16.36 -8.04 4.93
CA ARG A 409 15.01 -8.63 4.95
C ARG A 409 15.02 -10.12 4.63
N PHE A 410 15.92 -10.58 3.75
CA PHE A 410 16.02 -11.99 3.38
C PHE A 410 16.52 -12.81 4.57
N LYS A 411 17.54 -12.30 5.26
CA LYS A 411 18.09 -12.90 6.48
C LYS A 411 17.03 -13.09 7.55
N VAL A 412 16.21 -12.05 7.80
CA VAL A 412 15.10 -12.14 8.76
C VAL A 412 14.01 -13.10 8.26
N ALA A 413 13.69 -13.08 6.96
CA ALA A 413 12.64 -13.90 6.38
C ALA A 413 12.95 -15.40 6.51
N VAL A 414 14.19 -15.82 6.31
CA VAL A 414 14.64 -17.21 6.54
C VAL A 414 14.38 -17.64 7.97
N ILE A 415 14.81 -16.82 8.95
CA ILE A 415 14.67 -17.15 10.38
C ILE A 415 13.19 -17.26 10.76
N GLN A 416 12.37 -16.32 10.29
CA GLN A 416 10.92 -16.33 10.56
C GLN A 416 10.21 -17.48 9.84
N ALA A 417 10.62 -17.82 8.62
CA ALA A 417 10.10 -18.98 7.91
C ALA A 417 10.43 -20.28 8.65
N CYS A 418 11.69 -20.45 9.10
CA CYS A 418 12.09 -21.60 9.91
C CYS A 418 11.28 -21.67 11.21
N CYS A 419 11.10 -20.54 11.90
CA CYS A 419 10.25 -20.47 13.10
C CYS A 419 8.80 -20.87 12.81
N HIS A 420 8.24 -20.43 11.68
CA HIS A 420 6.88 -20.79 11.30
C HIS A 420 6.74 -22.29 10.99
N LEU A 421 7.68 -22.86 10.24
CA LEU A 421 7.70 -24.27 9.86
C LEU A 421 7.95 -25.19 11.06
N ALA A 422 8.80 -24.76 12.01
CA ALA A 422 9.07 -25.51 13.24
C ALA A 422 7.83 -25.64 14.14
N ASN A 423 6.92 -24.66 14.10
CA ASN A 423 5.67 -24.68 14.86
C ASN A 423 4.54 -25.49 14.17
N GLN A 424 4.78 -26.07 12.99
CA GLN A 424 3.79 -26.90 12.30
C GLN A 424 3.79 -28.34 12.86
N PRO A 425 2.65 -29.06 12.83
CA PRO A 425 2.58 -30.45 13.30
C PRO A 425 3.50 -31.40 12.52
N ASP A 426 3.75 -31.10 11.24
CA ASP A 426 4.61 -31.89 10.35
C ASP A 426 6.05 -31.32 10.28
N SER A 427 6.52 -30.66 11.33
CA SER A 427 7.81 -29.95 11.34
C SER A 427 9.00 -30.84 10.98
N SER A 428 8.93 -32.15 11.25
CA SER A 428 9.98 -33.11 10.94
C SER A 428 10.31 -33.20 9.44
N LYS A 429 9.38 -32.82 8.56
CA LYS A 429 9.61 -32.76 7.10
C LYS A 429 10.64 -31.71 6.70
N TYR A 430 10.83 -30.69 7.53
CA TYR A 430 11.71 -29.54 7.27
C TYR A 430 13.04 -29.63 8.03
N ASN A 431 13.38 -30.79 8.60
CA ASN A 431 14.59 -30.95 9.41
C ASN A 431 15.89 -30.65 8.63
N GLU A 432 15.94 -31.00 7.34
CA GLU A 432 17.08 -30.68 6.47
C GLU A 432 17.26 -29.16 6.33
N LEU A 433 16.18 -28.45 6.01
CA LEU A 433 16.16 -26.98 5.97
C LEU A 433 16.61 -26.36 7.30
N PHE A 434 16.16 -26.89 8.44
CA PHE A 434 16.59 -26.38 9.75
C PHE A 434 18.07 -26.63 10.01
N SER A 435 18.57 -27.82 9.64
CA SER A 435 19.98 -28.18 9.75
C SER A 435 20.87 -27.24 8.94
N ASP A 436 20.47 -26.93 7.71
CA ASP A 436 21.25 -26.07 6.81
C ASP A 436 21.18 -24.59 7.19
N ALA A 437 20.04 -24.14 7.73
CA ALA A 437 19.90 -22.78 8.23
C ALA A 437 20.57 -22.55 9.61
N LEU A 438 20.79 -23.60 10.40
CA LEU A 438 21.27 -23.49 11.79
C LEU A 438 22.64 -22.81 11.92
N PRO A 439 23.68 -23.13 11.12
CA PRO A 439 24.98 -22.45 11.20
C PRO A 439 24.86 -20.94 10.97
N PHE A 440 24.01 -20.54 10.02
CA PHE A 440 23.70 -19.13 9.76
C PHE A 440 23.02 -18.48 10.97
N ILE A 441 22.00 -19.13 11.55
CA ILE A 441 21.28 -18.64 12.73
C ILE A 441 22.22 -18.46 13.93
N GLN A 442 23.10 -19.43 14.19
CA GLN A 442 24.09 -19.37 15.27
C GLN A 442 25.08 -18.21 15.05
N SER A 443 25.56 -18.03 13.80
CA SER A 443 26.43 -16.91 13.44
C SER A 443 25.77 -15.55 13.68
N GLN A 444 24.50 -15.39 13.30
CA GLN A 444 23.73 -14.16 13.56
C GLN A 444 23.53 -13.92 15.07
N LEU A 445 23.26 -14.96 15.85
CA LEU A 445 23.10 -14.84 17.31
C LEU A 445 24.40 -14.39 17.99
N LYS A 446 25.54 -14.99 17.61
CA LYS A 446 26.88 -14.61 18.09
C LYS A 446 27.19 -13.15 17.75
N ALA A 447 26.88 -12.71 16.53
CA ALA A 447 27.06 -11.32 16.11
C ALA A 447 26.17 -10.34 16.91
N CYS A 448 24.92 -10.71 17.20
CA CYS A 448 24.02 -9.90 18.04
C CYS A 448 24.57 -9.72 19.45
N VAL A 449 25.06 -10.81 20.07
CA VAL A 449 25.65 -10.77 21.42
C VAL A 449 26.94 -9.94 21.43
N ALA A 450 27.79 -10.07 20.42
CA ALA A 450 29.00 -9.26 20.30
C ALA A 450 28.68 -7.76 20.20
N ALA A 451 27.71 -7.38 19.37
CA ALA A 451 27.30 -5.98 19.19
C ALA A 451 26.67 -5.36 20.45
N GLN A 452 25.97 -6.16 21.26
CA GLN A 452 25.32 -5.69 22.48
C GLN A 452 26.32 -5.32 23.58
N TRP A 453 27.50 -5.94 23.58
CA TRP A 453 28.51 -5.80 24.61
C TRP A 453 29.61 -4.80 24.23
N ASP A 454 29.49 -4.15 23.08
CA ASP A 454 30.32 -3.03 22.71
C ASP A 454 29.76 -1.75 23.38
N SER A 455 30.41 -1.28 24.45
CA SER A 455 29.93 -0.23 25.37
C SER A 455 29.55 1.11 24.70
N ALA A 456 29.90 1.31 23.43
CA ALA A 456 29.56 2.50 22.65
C ALA A 456 28.33 2.35 21.72
N ALA A 457 27.79 1.14 21.54
CA ALA A 457 26.81 0.85 20.49
C ALA A 457 25.35 0.82 21.00
N ILE A 458 24.54 1.78 20.54
CA ILE A 458 23.08 1.63 20.56
C ILE A 458 22.72 0.55 19.52
N LEU A 459 22.16 -0.57 19.98
CA LEU A 459 21.69 -1.63 19.08
C LEU A 459 20.69 -1.08 18.07
N SER A 460 20.92 -1.35 16.78
CA SER A 460 19.98 -0.99 15.74
C SER A 460 18.70 -1.82 15.85
N ASN A 461 17.57 -1.26 15.38
CA ASN A 461 16.30 -1.98 15.31
C ASN A 461 16.41 -3.29 14.50
N GLU A 462 17.31 -3.31 13.52
CA GLU A 462 17.60 -4.48 12.69
C GLU A 462 18.19 -5.64 13.52
N VAL A 463 19.19 -5.36 14.35
CA VAL A 463 19.82 -6.36 15.23
C VAL A 463 18.82 -6.88 16.26
N ILE A 464 18.01 -5.99 16.85
CA ILE A 464 16.97 -6.38 17.82
C ILE A 464 15.95 -7.33 17.16
N ASN A 465 15.53 -7.04 15.93
CA ASN A 465 14.55 -7.87 15.21
C ASN A 465 15.12 -9.24 14.79
N ILE A 466 16.39 -9.32 14.39
CA ILE A 466 17.07 -10.60 14.14
C ILE A 466 17.14 -11.41 15.44
N ALA A 467 17.67 -10.83 16.52
CA ALA A 467 17.78 -11.51 17.80
C ALA A 467 16.41 -12.05 18.28
N ARG A 468 15.36 -11.23 18.22
CA ARG A 468 14.00 -11.65 18.57
C ARG A 468 13.50 -12.81 17.70
N SER A 469 13.78 -12.79 16.39
CA SER A 469 13.34 -13.84 15.47
C SER A 469 14.08 -15.15 15.74
N ILE A 470 15.38 -15.09 16.05
CA ILE A 470 16.19 -16.26 16.42
C ILE A 470 15.69 -16.87 17.72
N LEU A 471 15.44 -16.06 18.75
CA LEU A 471 14.95 -16.55 20.03
C LEU A 471 13.60 -17.25 19.89
N LYS A 472 12.69 -16.70 19.08
CA LYS A 472 11.42 -17.36 18.76
C LYS A 472 11.61 -18.69 18.03
N PHE A 473 12.56 -18.76 17.10
CA PHE A 473 12.91 -20.01 16.42
C PHE A 473 13.45 -21.05 17.40
N LEU A 474 14.40 -20.69 18.27
CA LEU A 474 14.95 -21.60 19.30
C LEU A 474 13.89 -22.07 20.30
N GLY A 475 12.89 -21.24 20.59
CA GLY A 475 11.74 -21.64 21.39
C GLY A 475 10.76 -22.56 20.69
N ALA A 476 10.75 -22.59 19.34
CA ALA A 476 9.93 -23.50 18.54
C ALA A 476 10.66 -24.82 18.25
N LEU A 477 11.98 -24.75 18.03
CA LEU A 477 12.86 -25.91 17.82
C LEU A 477 13.98 -25.90 18.88
N PRO A 478 13.71 -26.41 20.10
CA PRO A 478 14.68 -26.38 21.19
C PRO A 478 15.82 -27.39 21.03
N THR A 479 15.77 -28.27 20.03
CA THR A 479 16.73 -29.36 19.80
C THR A 479 18.20 -28.92 19.86
N PRO A 480 18.63 -27.80 19.24
CA PRO A 480 20.02 -27.35 19.34
C PRO A 480 20.42 -27.02 20.79
N LEU A 481 19.54 -26.38 21.56
CA LEU A 481 19.78 -26.07 22.97
C LEU A 481 19.77 -27.34 23.83
N LEU A 482 18.84 -28.26 23.58
CA LEU A 482 18.74 -29.52 24.32
C LEU A 482 19.95 -30.43 24.08
N ASN A 483 20.45 -30.49 22.84
CA ASN A 483 21.64 -31.27 22.50
C ASN A 483 22.88 -30.76 23.22
N GLU A 484 23.03 -29.43 23.34
CA GLU A 484 24.12 -28.82 24.11
C GLU A 484 23.94 -29.02 25.63
N LEU A 485 22.71 -28.87 26.16
CA LEU A 485 22.40 -29.10 27.58
C LEU A 485 22.67 -30.56 28.01
N THR A 486 22.42 -31.52 27.11
CA THR A 486 22.59 -32.95 27.37
C THR A 486 23.93 -33.53 26.90
N ARG A 487 24.86 -32.68 26.42
CA ARG A 487 26.19 -33.06 25.88
C ARG A 487 26.17 -34.01 24.68
N GLN A 488 25.11 -33.96 23.89
CA GLN A 488 25.10 -34.61 22.58
C GLN A 488 25.90 -33.82 21.55
N SER A 489 26.11 -32.51 21.78
CA SER A 489 27.06 -31.66 21.05
C SER A 489 28.33 -31.43 21.86
N SER A 490 29.48 -31.36 21.18
CA SER A 490 30.78 -31.05 21.77
C SER A 490 31.08 -29.55 21.88
N THR A 491 30.23 -28.68 21.32
CA THR A 491 30.44 -27.22 21.31
C THR A 491 29.20 -26.48 21.85
N ILE A 492 29.43 -25.42 22.63
CA ILE A 492 28.38 -24.51 23.13
C ILE A 492 28.16 -23.35 22.13
N ASP A 493 27.80 -23.70 20.90
CA ASP A 493 27.62 -22.71 19.83
C ASP A 493 26.28 -21.97 19.91
N THR A 494 25.28 -22.55 20.57
CA THR A 494 23.92 -22.00 20.68
C THR A 494 23.59 -21.54 22.10
N LEU A 495 23.88 -22.38 23.10
CA LEU A 495 23.53 -22.17 24.50
C LEU A 495 24.28 -20.99 25.12
N GLY A 496 25.57 -20.82 24.80
CA GLY A 496 26.38 -19.71 25.30
C GLY A 496 25.82 -18.35 24.89
N PRO A 497 25.71 -18.08 23.57
CA PRO A 497 25.07 -16.86 23.07
C PRO A 497 23.63 -16.68 23.57
N PHE A 498 22.85 -17.76 23.68
CA PHE A 498 21.50 -17.71 24.24
C PHE A 498 21.48 -17.20 25.69
N ILE A 499 22.35 -17.70 26.57
CA ILE A 499 22.45 -17.24 27.96
C ILE A 499 22.76 -15.73 28.02
N PHE A 500 23.63 -15.22 27.14
CA PHE A 500 23.92 -13.79 27.06
C PHE A 500 22.73 -12.93 26.64
N THR A 501 21.76 -13.49 25.90
CA THR A 501 20.52 -12.77 25.55
C THR A 501 19.52 -12.69 26.71
N VAL A 502 19.50 -13.68 27.61
CA VAL A 502 18.66 -13.67 28.82
C VAL A 502 19.07 -12.52 29.76
N ILE A 503 20.37 -12.26 29.85
CA ILE A 503 20.95 -11.18 30.68
C ILE A 503 21.15 -9.87 29.91
N SER A 504 20.46 -9.69 28.78
CA SER A 504 20.63 -8.52 27.93
C SER A 504 20.17 -7.21 28.58
N SER A 505 20.91 -6.13 28.33
CA SER A 505 20.50 -4.76 28.70
C SER A 505 19.29 -4.28 27.90
N ASN A 506 19.03 -4.88 26.74
CA ASN A 506 17.85 -4.58 25.93
C ASN A 506 16.64 -5.36 26.47
N LYS A 507 15.63 -4.63 26.98
CA LYS A 507 14.43 -5.21 27.57
C LYS A 507 13.68 -6.17 26.64
N ILE A 508 13.64 -5.90 25.34
CA ILE A 508 12.86 -6.71 24.40
C ILE A 508 13.55 -8.06 24.14
N ILE A 509 14.87 -8.04 23.98
CA ILE A 509 15.67 -9.27 23.79
C ILE A 509 15.62 -10.10 25.08
N CYS A 510 15.88 -9.48 26.23
CA CYS A 510 15.83 -10.10 27.54
C CYS A 510 14.47 -10.76 27.81
N GLN A 511 13.37 -10.04 27.58
CA GLN A 511 12.02 -10.56 27.78
C GLN A 511 11.75 -11.79 26.90
N THR A 512 12.05 -11.69 25.59
CA THR A 512 11.82 -12.81 24.66
C THR A 512 12.67 -14.03 25.03
N ALA A 513 13.94 -13.82 25.41
CA ALA A 513 14.84 -14.90 25.80
C ALA A 513 14.40 -15.56 27.11
N THR A 514 13.91 -14.77 28.07
CA THR A 514 13.38 -15.27 29.35
C THR A 514 12.13 -16.12 29.13
N GLU A 515 11.19 -15.68 28.30
CA GLU A 515 9.99 -16.45 27.93
C GLU A 515 10.35 -17.81 27.29
N VAL A 516 11.39 -17.83 26.44
CA VAL A 516 11.88 -19.07 25.81
C VAL A 516 12.55 -19.97 26.83
N ALA A 517 13.37 -19.42 27.74
CA ALA A 517 14.05 -20.19 28.77
C ALA A 517 13.05 -20.82 29.77
N GLU A 518 12.06 -20.05 30.22
CA GLU A 518 11.00 -20.54 31.11
C GLU A 518 10.23 -21.70 30.47
N ARG A 519 9.86 -21.58 29.19
CA ARG A 519 9.19 -22.66 28.45
C ARG A 519 10.08 -23.90 28.33
N LEU A 520 11.34 -23.71 27.93
CA LEU A 520 12.31 -24.80 27.78
C LEU A 520 12.48 -25.59 29.08
N PHE A 521 12.59 -24.89 30.21
CA PHE A 521 12.76 -25.52 31.53
C PHE A 521 11.48 -26.18 32.04
N ALA A 522 10.31 -25.64 31.71
CA ALA A 522 9.03 -26.23 32.07
C ALA A 522 8.75 -27.52 31.28
N GLU A 523 9.07 -27.54 29.99
CA GLU A 523 8.79 -28.66 29.09
C GLU A 523 9.86 -29.77 29.15
N HIS A 524 11.11 -29.44 29.52
CA HIS A 524 12.24 -30.39 29.55
C HIS A 524 13.01 -30.38 30.89
N PRO A 525 12.37 -30.72 32.02
CA PRO A 525 13.01 -30.69 33.34
C PRO A 525 14.20 -31.65 33.47
N ASP A 526 14.19 -32.76 32.72
CA ASP A 526 15.26 -33.77 32.80
C ASP A 526 16.56 -33.30 32.13
N ALA A 527 16.47 -32.50 31.07
CA ALA A 527 17.65 -31.90 30.45
C ALA A 527 18.38 -30.95 31.42
N VAL A 528 17.61 -30.23 32.27
CA VAL A 528 18.16 -29.34 33.31
C VAL A 528 18.81 -30.13 34.44
N LYS A 529 18.24 -31.27 34.84
CA LYS A 529 18.86 -32.15 35.84
C LYS A 529 20.19 -32.68 35.34
N VAL A 530 20.22 -33.23 34.12
CA VAL A 530 21.46 -33.72 33.48
C VAL A 530 22.49 -32.60 33.41
N PHE A 531 22.07 -31.40 33.03
CA PHE A 531 22.97 -30.25 33.03
C PHE A 531 23.54 -29.95 34.43
N ASN A 532 22.72 -29.91 35.48
CA ASN A 532 23.20 -29.59 36.84
C ASN A 532 24.11 -30.66 37.45
N GLU A 533 23.98 -31.92 37.04
CA GLU A 533 24.80 -33.03 37.54
C GLU A 533 26.23 -33.05 36.96
N HIS A 534 26.46 -32.35 35.84
CA HIS A 534 27.75 -32.35 35.14
C HIS A 534 28.51 -31.04 35.35
N ASN A 535 29.84 -31.13 35.55
CA ASN A 535 30.72 -29.96 35.61
C ASN A 535 30.95 -29.37 34.21
N HIS A 536 30.58 -28.11 33.98
CA HIS A 536 30.68 -27.43 32.68
C HIS A 536 31.85 -26.44 32.64
N PRO A 537 33.07 -26.86 32.25
CA PRO A 537 34.24 -25.98 32.20
C PRO A 537 34.05 -24.82 31.20
N GLU A 538 33.39 -25.06 30.07
CA GLU A 538 33.10 -24.04 29.06
C GLU A 538 32.17 -22.93 29.60
N ILE A 539 31.25 -23.26 30.51
CA ILE A 539 30.35 -22.29 31.14
C ILE A 539 31.07 -21.51 32.24
N VAL A 540 32.03 -22.15 32.92
CA VAL A 540 32.94 -21.45 33.83
C VAL A 540 33.78 -20.44 33.05
N GLU A 541 34.34 -20.82 31.89
CA GLU A 541 35.04 -19.91 31.00
C GLU A 541 34.14 -18.78 30.48
N LEU A 542 32.89 -19.10 30.10
CA LEU A 542 31.89 -18.11 29.71
C LEU A 542 31.58 -17.12 30.83
N ARG A 543 31.51 -17.61 32.09
CA ARG A 543 31.31 -16.80 33.29
C ARG A 543 32.48 -15.88 33.58
N GLU A 544 33.71 -16.36 33.43
CA GLU A 544 34.91 -15.50 33.56
C GLU A 544 34.95 -14.43 32.45
N THR A 545 34.55 -14.79 31.23
CA THR A 545 34.40 -13.86 30.10
C THR A 545 33.31 -12.81 30.34
N PHE A 546 32.22 -13.21 31.00
CA PHE A 546 31.13 -12.31 31.41
C PHE A 546 31.62 -11.26 32.42
N TRP A 547 32.33 -11.68 33.47
CA TRP A 547 32.81 -10.76 34.51
C TRP A 547 33.86 -9.80 33.99
N THR A 548 34.79 -10.27 33.16
CA THR A 548 35.81 -9.43 32.53
C THR A 548 35.22 -8.35 31.61
N ARG A 549 34.18 -8.68 30.84
CA ARG A 549 33.53 -7.72 29.93
C ARG A 549 32.57 -6.73 30.61
N ARG A 550 32.16 -6.96 31.87
CA ARG A 550 31.31 -6.04 32.64
C ARG A 550 32.11 -5.04 33.50
N LEU A 551 33.38 -5.35 33.77
CA LEU A 551 34.31 -4.53 34.54
C LEU A 551 35.11 -3.53 33.68
N MET A 552 35.13 -3.74 32.35
CA MET A 552 35.50 -2.73 31.34
C MET A 552 34.26 -1.94 30.94
#